data_AF-E6MJ43-F1
#
_entry.id   AF-E6MJ43-F1
#
_cell.length_a   1.000
_cell.length_b   1.000
_cell.length_c   1.000
_cell.angle_alpha   90.00
_cell.angle_beta   90.00
_cell.angle_gamma   90.00
#
_symmetry.space_group_name_H-M   'P 1'
#
loop_
_entity.id
_entity.type
_entity.pdbx_description
1 polymer ?
#
loop_
_entity_poly.entity_id
_entity_poly.type
_entity_poly.pdbx_seq_one_letter_code
_entity_poly.pdbx_strand_id
1 'polypeptide(L)'
;MKKFKYTVLKFYENILLILEMGVALFLIVLIVINLFELFSHLEFNQSIKVTFQNLQMYLGLCMNLIICTEFIRMVYTHTMQAVLEALIFAIARGVIVGRPTGKQTLFYIAAIFLLMFMRKYLLYELNAEKRISRYIKRMAYHFYSLRGKRFRRKYPLRNTDLYLKRNSLFRQMGSRKTK
;
A
#
# COMPACT_ATOMS: atom_id res chain seq x y z
N MET A 1 -23.99 9.72 -4.64
CA MET A 1 -22.88 9.06 -5.38
C MET A 1 -21.61 8.80 -4.57
N LYS A 2 -21.09 9.72 -3.72
CA LYS A 2 -19.85 9.48 -2.95
C LYS A 2 -19.93 8.28 -1.98
N LYS A 3 -21.08 8.07 -1.33
CA LYS A 3 -21.31 6.90 -0.46
C LYS A 3 -21.24 5.57 -1.23
N PHE A 4 -21.81 5.52 -2.44
CA PHE A 4 -21.82 4.31 -3.27
C PHE A 4 -20.40 3.91 -3.71
N LYS A 5 -19.57 4.87 -4.16
CA LYS A 5 -18.16 4.60 -4.48
C LYS A 5 -17.40 4.00 -3.29
N TYR A 6 -17.62 4.53 -2.08
CA TYR A 6 -16.95 4.03 -0.87
C TYR A 6 -17.41 2.62 -0.47
N THR A 7 -18.71 2.32 -0.64
CA THR A 7 -19.24 0.97 -0.40
C THR A 7 -18.66 -0.04 -1.39
N VAL A 8 -18.55 0.32 -2.66
CA VAL A 8 -17.99 -0.55 -3.72
C VAL A 8 -16.49 -0.77 -3.52
N LEU A 9 -15.72 0.27 -3.22
CA LEU A 9 -14.28 0.15 -2.92
C LEU A 9 -14.01 -0.79 -1.73
N LYS A 10 -14.78 -0.64 -0.65
CA LYS A 10 -14.66 -1.53 0.52
C LYS A 10 -14.95 -3.00 0.20
N PHE A 11 -15.88 -3.26 -0.72
CA PHE A 11 -16.19 -4.62 -1.13
C PHE A 11 -15.01 -5.26 -1.89
N TYR A 12 -14.39 -4.53 -2.81
CA TYR A 12 -13.20 -5.00 -3.52
C TYR A 12 -11.99 -5.21 -2.60
N GLU A 13 -11.76 -4.29 -1.66
CA GLU A 13 -10.69 -4.43 -0.65
C GLU A 13 -10.86 -5.72 0.16
N ASN A 14 -12.08 -6.03 0.61
CA ASN A 14 -12.35 -7.27 1.34
C ASN A 14 -12.10 -8.53 0.49
N ILE A 15 -12.50 -8.54 -0.78
CA ILE A 15 -12.24 -9.68 -1.68
C ILE A 15 -10.74 -9.88 -1.87
N LEU A 16 -9.98 -8.80 -2.11
CA LEU A 16 -8.54 -8.88 -2.26
C LEU A 16 -7.87 -9.43 -1.00
N LEU A 17 -8.30 -8.98 0.18
CA LEU A 17 -7.78 -9.46 1.46
C LEU A 17 -8.04 -10.95 1.65
N ILE A 18 -9.24 -11.43 1.30
CA ILE A 18 -9.55 -12.88 1.35
C ILE A 18 -8.62 -13.66 0.40
N LEU A 19 -8.37 -13.12 -0.80
CA LEU A 19 -7.50 -13.78 -1.77
C LEU A 19 -6.03 -13.79 -1.32
N GLU A 20 -5.54 -12.69 -0.77
CA GLU A 20 -4.19 -12.57 -0.18
C GLU A 20 -4.00 -13.56 0.97
N MET A 21 -4.99 -13.65 1.88
CA MET A 21 -5.00 -14.63 2.96
C MET A 21 -5.03 -16.07 2.44
N GLY A 22 -5.76 -16.34 1.36
CA GLY A 22 -5.79 -17.65 0.70
C GLY A 22 -4.43 -18.05 0.14
N VAL A 23 -3.74 -17.13 -0.56
CA VAL A 23 -2.39 -17.38 -1.09
C VAL A 23 -1.38 -17.57 0.04
N ALA A 24 -1.46 -16.74 1.09
CA ALA A 24 -0.61 -16.87 2.27
C ALA A 24 -0.81 -18.22 2.98
N LEU A 25 -2.05 -18.67 3.16
CA LEU A 25 -2.37 -19.97 3.74
C LEU A 25 -1.79 -21.11 2.90
N PHE A 26 -1.98 -21.07 1.57
CA PHE A 26 -1.42 -22.06 0.66
C PHE A 26 0.10 -22.13 0.74
N LEU A 27 0.78 -20.97 0.81
CA LEU A 27 2.23 -20.90 1.00
C LEU A 27 2.69 -21.53 2.30
N ILE A 28 1.97 -21.30 3.41
CA ILE A 28 2.30 -21.92 4.71
C ILE A 28 2.22 -23.44 4.60
N VAL A 29 1.14 -23.98 4.03
CA VAL A 29 0.98 -25.43 3.84
C VAL A 29 2.11 -25.99 2.98
N LEU A 30 2.45 -25.30 1.89
CA LEU A 30 3.52 -25.71 0.99
C LEU A 30 4.89 -25.72 1.69
N ILE A 31 5.19 -24.70 2.49
CA ILE A 31 6.42 -24.65 3.29
C ILE A 31 6.46 -25.79 4.31
N VAL A 32 5.36 -26.08 5.01
CA VAL A 32 5.30 -27.17 6.01
C VAL A 32 5.55 -28.55 5.37
N ILE A 33 4.94 -28.83 4.22
CA ILE A 33 5.16 -30.10 3.50
C ILE A 33 6.63 -30.22 3.09
N ASN A 34 7.20 -29.16 2.52
CA ASN A 34 8.61 -29.15 2.09
C ASN A 34 9.58 -29.28 3.27
N LEU A 35 9.25 -28.70 4.43
CA LEU A 35 10.03 -28.87 5.65
C LEU A 35 10.03 -30.34 6.11
N PHE A 36 8.87 -30.99 6.08
CA PHE A 36 8.76 -32.41 6.45
C PHE A 36 9.59 -33.29 5.50
N GLU A 37 9.49 -33.04 4.20
CA GLU A 37 10.26 -33.76 3.18
C GLU A 37 11.77 -33.57 3.36
N LEU A 38 12.22 -32.36 3.72
CA LEU A 38 13.62 -32.07 4.04
C LEU A 38 14.13 -32.87 5.25
N PHE A 39 13.30 -33.00 6.31
CA PHE A 39 13.65 -33.83 7.47
C PHE A 39 13.71 -35.33 7.13
N SER A 40 12.84 -35.82 6.25
CA SER A 40 12.82 -37.24 5.85
C SER A 40 13.96 -37.66 4.92
N HIS A 41 14.50 -36.73 4.13
CA HIS A 41 15.55 -37.01 3.13
C HIS A 41 16.98 -36.79 3.63
N LEU A 42 17.21 -36.79 4.95
CA LEU A 42 18.57 -36.75 5.51
C LEU A 42 19.44 -37.95 5.09
N GLU A 43 18.85 -39.03 4.57
CA GLU A 43 19.58 -40.09 3.90
C GLU A 43 19.24 -40.20 2.40
N PHE A 44 20.31 -40.01 1.61
CA PHE A 44 20.49 -40.34 0.20
C PHE A 44 19.93 -39.40 -0.91
N ASN A 45 20.86 -39.12 -1.82
CA ASN A 45 20.95 -38.06 -2.81
C ASN A 45 20.03 -38.28 -4.05
N GLN A 46 19.86 -37.23 -4.88
CA GLN A 46 19.01 -37.09 -6.09
C GLN A 46 17.57 -36.59 -5.87
N SER A 47 16.80 -37.11 -4.90
CA SER A 47 15.39 -36.71 -4.71
C SER A 47 15.24 -35.22 -4.34
N ILE A 48 16.14 -34.72 -3.47
CA ILE A 48 16.13 -33.32 -2.97
C ILE A 48 16.15 -32.27 -4.09
N LYS A 49 16.86 -32.54 -5.20
CA LYS A 49 16.97 -31.58 -6.31
C LYS A 49 15.64 -31.40 -7.04
N VAL A 50 14.89 -32.50 -7.21
CA VAL A 50 13.57 -32.48 -7.85
C VAL A 50 12.56 -31.78 -6.94
N THR A 51 12.56 -32.08 -5.64
CA THR A 51 11.72 -31.41 -4.63
C THR A 51 11.97 -29.91 -4.59
N PHE A 52 13.24 -29.48 -4.55
CA PHE A 52 13.60 -28.07 -4.51
C PHE A 52 13.16 -27.32 -5.77
N GLN A 53 13.26 -27.95 -6.94
CA GLN A 53 12.80 -27.38 -8.20
C GLN A 53 11.27 -27.23 -8.22
N ASN A 54 10.54 -28.20 -7.69
CA ASN A 54 9.08 -28.14 -7.56
C ASN A 54 8.66 -27.02 -6.60
N LEU A 55 9.32 -26.89 -5.44
CA LEU A 55 9.13 -25.78 -4.51
C LEU A 55 9.32 -24.42 -5.21
N GLN A 56 10.42 -24.24 -5.94
CA GLN A 56 10.71 -23.00 -6.66
C GLN A 56 9.61 -22.64 -7.68
N MET A 57 9.05 -23.64 -8.36
CA MET A 57 7.94 -23.45 -9.31
C MET A 57 6.66 -22.98 -8.60
N TYR A 58 6.23 -23.68 -7.55
CA TYR A 58 5.00 -23.31 -6.82
C TYR A 58 5.14 -21.95 -6.12
N LEU A 59 6.30 -21.68 -5.51
CA LEU A 59 6.59 -20.39 -4.89
C LEU A 59 6.55 -19.25 -5.91
N GLY A 60 7.11 -19.49 -7.11
CA GLY A 60 7.05 -18.56 -8.23
C GLY A 60 5.61 -18.24 -8.66
N LEU A 61 4.74 -19.25 -8.73
CA LEU A 61 3.33 -19.11 -9.08
C LEU A 61 2.55 -18.32 -8.01
N CYS A 62 2.76 -18.63 -6.73
CA CYS A 62 2.13 -17.89 -5.63
C CYS A 62 2.56 -16.42 -5.61
N MET A 63 3.86 -16.16 -5.75
CA MET A 63 4.37 -14.81 -5.76
C MET A 63 3.84 -14.02 -6.97
N ASN A 64 3.60 -14.67 -8.12
CA ASN A 64 2.93 -14.05 -9.27
C ASN A 64 1.51 -13.63 -8.92
N LEU A 65 0.78 -14.50 -8.21
CA LEU A 65 -0.55 -14.19 -7.71
C LEU A 65 -0.54 -13.00 -6.73
N ILE A 66 0.43 -12.92 -5.82
CA ILE A 66 0.59 -11.81 -4.87
C ILE A 66 0.84 -10.48 -5.60
N ILE A 67 1.68 -10.50 -6.64
CA ILE A 67 1.84 -9.29 -7.48
C ILE A 67 0.53 -8.92 -8.14
N CYS A 68 -0.22 -9.88 -8.69
CA CYS A 68 -1.49 -9.59 -9.35
C CYS A 68 -2.48 -8.95 -8.37
N THR A 69 -2.54 -9.42 -7.12
CA THR A 69 -3.38 -8.80 -6.08
C THR A 69 -2.94 -7.38 -5.75
N GLU A 70 -1.64 -7.14 -5.57
CA GLU A 70 -1.12 -5.79 -5.32
C GLU A 70 -1.34 -4.86 -6.51
N PHE A 71 -1.21 -5.37 -7.74
CA PHE A 71 -1.51 -4.60 -8.93
C PHE A 71 -2.98 -4.20 -9.00
N ILE A 72 -3.90 -5.14 -8.73
CA ILE A 72 -5.33 -4.81 -8.65
C ILE A 72 -5.58 -3.78 -7.55
N ARG A 73 -4.89 -3.91 -6.41
CA ARG A 73 -4.90 -2.92 -5.30
C ARG A 73 -4.62 -1.51 -5.77
N MET A 74 -3.67 -1.39 -6.68
CA MET A 74 -3.17 -0.12 -7.18
C MET A 74 -4.04 0.46 -8.29
N VAL A 75 -4.68 -0.39 -9.10
CA VAL A 75 -5.65 0.05 -10.11
C VAL A 75 -6.82 0.78 -9.47
N TYR A 76 -7.34 0.30 -8.32
CA TYR A 76 -8.49 0.94 -7.68
C TYR A 76 -8.14 2.13 -6.78
N THR A 77 -6.94 2.17 -6.17
CA THR A 77 -6.54 3.30 -5.32
C THR A 77 -6.17 4.55 -6.12
N HIS A 78 -5.92 4.42 -7.42
CA HIS A 78 -5.58 5.52 -8.33
C HIS A 78 -4.47 6.43 -7.77
N THR A 79 -3.45 5.85 -7.12
CA THR A 79 -2.28 6.59 -6.66
C THR A 79 -1.02 6.07 -7.33
N MET A 80 -0.33 6.96 -8.04
CA MET A 80 0.92 6.65 -8.72
C MET A 80 2.02 6.17 -7.74
N GLN A 81 1.95 6.61 -6.48
CA GLN A 81 2.87 6.15 -5.43
C GLN A 81 2.69 4.67 -5.09
N ALA A 82 1.45 4.20 -4.96
CA ALA A 82 1.20 2.78 -4.68
C ALA A 82 1.71 1.92 -5.85
N VAL A 83 1.44 2.33 -7.10
CA VAL A 83 1.93 1.62 -8.31
C VAL A 83 3.45 1.43 -8.29
N LEU A 84 4.22 2.48 -7.93
CA LEU A 84 5.67 2.37 -7.83
C LEU A 84 6.10 1.38 -6.72
N GLU A 85 5.36 1.32 -5.62
CA GLU A 85 5.66 0.40 -4.51
C GLU A 85 5.44 -1.08 -4.91
N ALA A 86 4.37 -1.44 -5.64
CA ALA A 86 4.29 -2.81 -6.17
C ALA A 86 5.32 -3.08 -7.24
N LEU A 87 5.65 -2.11 -8.09
CA LEU A 87 6.59 -2.36 -9.18
C LEU A 87 7.99 -2.66 -8.62
N ILE A 88 8.41 -1.96 -7.56
CA ILE A 88 9.65 -2.27 -6.84
C ILE A 88 9.58 -3.66 -6.21
N PHE A 89 8.49 -3.98 -5.51
CA PHE A 89 8.27 -5.30 -4.92
C PHE A 89 8.30 -6.41 -5.97
N ALA A 90 7.67 -6.16 -7.12
CA ALA A 90 7.58 -7.07 -8.24
C ALA A 90 8.94 -7.47 -8.78
N ILE A 91 9.78 -6.47 -9.04
CA ILE A 91 11.12 -6.66 -9.56
C ILE A 91 12.00 -7.34 -8.50
N ALA A 92 11.97 -6.85 -7.26
CA ALA A 92 12.78 -7.40 -6.17
C ALA A 92 12.55 -8.91 -5.98
N ARG A 93 11.29 -9.32 -5.94
CA ARG A 93 10.93 -10.75 -5.84
C ARG A 93 11.24 -11.53 -7.12
N GLY A 94 11.09 -10.92 -8.30
CA GLY A 94 11.49 -11.52 -9.57
C GLY A 94 12.98 -11.89 -9.61
N VAL A 95 13.83 -11.03 -9.05
CA VAL A 95 15.29 -11.25 -8.93
C VAL A 95 15.63 -12.40 -7.98
N ILE A 96 14.89 -12.55 -6.87
CA ILE A 96 15.11 -13.62 -5.89
C ILE A 96 14.79 -14.99 -6.52
N VAL A 97 13.71 -15.07 -7.30
CA VAL A 97 13.24 -16.35 -7.88
C VAL A 97 13.97 -16.71 -9.17
N GLY A 98 14.18 -15.74 -10.06
CA GLY A 98 14.84 -15.98 -11.35
C GLY A 98 16.33 -15.83 -11.18
N ARG A 99 17.09 -16.94 -11.09
CA ARG A 99 18.55 -16.96 -10.95
C ARG A 99 19.20 -16.07 -12.02
N PRO A 100 19.50 -14.80 -11.73
CA PRO A 100 19.96 -13.90 -12.76
C PRO A 100 21.46 -14.10 -12.93
N THR A 101 21.92 -14.03 -14.17
CA THR A 101 23.37 -13.95 -14.41
C THR A 101 23.92 -12.66 -13.81
N GLY A 102 25.19 -12.61 -13.43
CA GLY A 102 25.77 -11.44 -12.73
C GLY A 102 25.54 -10.11 -13.46
N LYS A 103 25.53 -10.12 -14.80
CA LYS A 103 25.23 -8.94 -15.64
C LYS A 103 23.76 -8.51 -15.58
N GLN A 104 22.82 -9.46 -15.51
CA GLN A 104 21.40 -9.16 -15.38
C GLN A 104 21.07 -8.59 -14.00
N THR A 105 21.72 -9.10 -12.94
CA THR A 105 21.57 -8.57 -11.57
C THR A 105 21.89 -7.08 -11.51
N LEU A 106 22.95 -6.63 -12.18
CA LEU A 106 23.29 -5.21 -12.29
C LEU A 106 22.16 -4.37 -12.92
N PHE A 107 21.52 -4.89 -13.99
CA PHE A 107 20.40 -4.20 -14.63
C PHE A 107 19.18 -4.10 -13.71
N TYR A 108 18.87 -5.17 -12.96
CA TYR A 108 17.78 -5.13 -11.98
C TYR A 108 18.04 -4.17 -10.82
N ILE A 109 19.28 -4.12 -10.30
CA ILE A 109 19.67 -3.16 -9.27
C ILE A 109 19.53 -1.73 -9.81
N ALA A 110 20.00 -1.46 -11.04
CA ALA A 110 19.84 -0.17 -11.69
C ALA A 110 18.35 0.21 -11.89
N ALA A 111 17.51 -0.76 -12.27
CA ALA A 111 16.07 -0.56 -12.42
C ALA A 111 15.40 -0.22 -11.08
N ILE A 112 15.70 -0.94 -10.00
CA ILE A 112 15.18 -0.64 -8.65
C ILE A 112 15.66 0.74 -8.20
N PHE A 113 16.93 1.09 -8.46
CA PHE A 113 17.48 2.40 -8.13
C PHE A 113 16.75 3.53 -8.86
N LEU A 114 16.50 3.37 -10.17
CA LEU A 114 15.72 4.31 -10.96
C LEU A 114 14.29 4.45 -10.44
N LEU A 115 13.63 3.35 -10.08
CA LEU A 115 12.28 3.38 -9.52
C LEU A 115 12.22 4.07 -8.15
N MET A 116 13.22 3.86 -7.30
CA MET A 116 13.36 4.58 -6.04
C MET A 116 13.58 6.08 -6.26
N PHE A 117 14.35 6.44 -7.28
CA PHE A 117 14.55 7.83 -7.67
C PHE A 117 13.24 8.46 -8.16
N MET A 118 12.51 7.80 -9.07
CA MET A 118 11.21 8.26 -9.56
C MET A 118 10.20 8.42 -8.42
N ARG A 119 10.19 7.50 -7.44
CA ARG A 119 9.37 7.63 -6.23
C ARG A 119 9.68 8.92 -5.48
N LYS A 120 10.96 9.28 -5.31
CA LYS A 120 11.36 10.52 -4.64
C LYS A 120 10.91 11.77 -5.41
N TYR A 121 11.02 11.77 -6.74
CA TYR A 121 10.62 12.91 -7.58
C TYR A 121 9.10 13.10 -7.63
N LEU A 122 8.36 12.02 -7.82
CA LEU A 122 6.89 12.05 -7.85
C LEU A 122 6.31 12.54 -6.51
N LEU A 123 6.91 12.12 -5.38
CA LEU A 123 6.55 12.60 -4.05
C LEU A 123 6.88 14.08 -3.85
N TYR A 124 7.96 14.56 -4.45
CA TYR A 124 8.35 15.97 -4.38
C TYR A 124 7.33 16.86 -5.10
N GLU A 125 6.93 16.50 -6.32
CA GLU A 125 5.93 17.25 -7.09
C GLU A 125 4.55 17.27 -6.41
N LEU A 126 4.04 16.11 -5.97
CA LEU A 126 2.78 16.05 -5.23
C LEU A 126 2.80 16.91 -3.97
N ASN A 127 3.93 16.98 -3.27
CA ASN A 127 4.07 17.81 -2.07
C ASN A 127 4.26 19.30 -2.39
N ALA A 128 4.91 19.63 -3.49
CA ALA A 128 5.04 21.01 -3.97
C ALA A 128 3.66 21.59 -4.35
N GLU A 129 2.86 20.85 -5.13
CA GLU A 129 1.51 21.27 -5.51
C GLU A 129 0.58 21.42 -4.29
N LYS A 130 0.60 20.44 -3.36
CA LYS A 130 -0.15 20.54 -2.10
C LYS A 130 0.33 21.69 -1.22
N ARG A 131 1.62 22.06 -1.25
CA ARG A 131 2.12 23.25 -0.56
C ARG A 131 1.54 24.50 -1.21
N ILE A 132 1.68 24.67 -2.52
CA ILE A 132 1.19 25.83 -3.26
C ILE A 132 -0.32 26.00 -3.07
N SER A 133 -1.11 24.94 -3.19
CA SER A 133 -2.56 24.97 -2.96
C SER A 133 -2.93 25.40 -1.53
N ARG A 134 -2.17 24.99 -0.51
CA ARG A 134 -2.36 25.45 0.88
C ARG A 134 -1.98 26.92 1.07
N TYR A 135 -0.90 27.37 0.43
CA TYR A 135 -0.49 28.78 0.43
C TYR A 135 -1.53 29.67 -0.25
N ILE A 136 -1.98 29.30 -1.45
CA ILE A 136 -3.02 30.03 -2.18
C ILE A 136 -4.33 30.03 -1.42
N LYS A 137 -4.74 28.92 -0.77
CA LYS A 137 -5.94 28.93 0.09
C LYS A 137 -5.79 29.91 1.26
N ARG A 138 -4.68 29.88 1.99
CA ARG A 138 -4.44 30.83 3.11
C ARG A 138 -4.45 32.28 2.64
N MET A 139 -3.81 32.54 1.50
CA MET A 139 -3.75 33.87 0.90
C MET A 139 -5.12 34.32 0.39
N ALA A 140 -5.88 33.42 -0.24
CA ALA A 140 -7.26 33.67 -0.64
C ALA A 140 -8.14 33.97 0.57
N TYR A 141 -8.06 33.22 1.68
CA TYR A 141 -8.82 33.53 2.90
C TYR A 141 -8.48 34.93 3.45
N HIS A 142 -7.20 35.29 3.47
CA HIS A 142 -6.77 36.62 3.88
C HIS A 142 -7.31 37.71 2.92
N PHE A 143 -7.28 37.46 1.62
CA PHE A 143 -7.79 38.38 0.60
C PHE A 143 -9.33 38.48 0.60
N TYR A 144 -10.04 37.37 0.86
CA TYR A 144 -11.48 37.33 1.06
C TYR A 144 -11.92 38.05 2.34
N SER A 145 -11.07 38.12 3.38
CA SER A 145 -11.33 38.97 4.56
C SER A 145 -11.12 40.46 4.31
N LEU A 146 -10.33 40.83 3.28
CA LEU A 146 -10.04 42.22 2.92
C LEU A 146 -11.03 42.79 1.90
N ARG A 147 -11.63 41.94 1.06
CA ARG A 147 -12.60 42.35 0.02
C ARG A 147 -14.04 42.29 0.54
N GLY A 148 -14.42 43.29 1.34
CA GLY A 148 -15.79 43.78 1.39
C GLY A 148 -16.76 43.10 2.35
N LYS A 149 -17.09 43.84 3.40
CA LYS A 149 -18.41 43.82 4.06
C LYS A 149 -19.52 44.12 3.04
N ARG A 150 -19.94 43.14 2.24
CA ARG A 150 -21.22 43.06 1.50
C ARG A 150 -21.22 41.74 0.74
N PHE A 151 -21.60 40.66 1.41
CA PHE A 151 -22.54 39.66 0.90
C PHE A 151 -22.64 38.53 1.91
N ARG A 152 -23.70 38.63 2.70
CA ARG A 152 -24.22 37.58 3.57
C ARG A 152 -24.58 36.37 2.70
N ARG A 153 -24.24 35.18 3.19
CA ARG A 153 -24.67 33.83 2.73
C ARG A 153 -23.94 33.32 1.47
N LYS A 154 -23.19 32.22 1.62
CA LYS A 154 -23.57 30.88 1.10
C LYS A 154 -22.38 29.90 1.05
N TYR A 155 -21.88 29.43 2.20
CA TYR A 155 -21.27 28.10 2.34
C TYR A 155 -21.43 27.62 3.80
N PRO A 156 -22.18 26.53 4.08
CA PRO A 156 -22.29 26.02 5.43
C PRO A 156 -21.00 25.29 5.83
N LEU A 157 -20.23 25.91 6.73
CA LEU A 157 -19.22 25.25 7.58
C LEU A 157 -19.94 24.27 8.52
N ARG A 158 -20.34 23.11 7.99
CA ARG A 158 -21.01 22.05 8.77
C ARG A 158 -20.01 20.92 9.02
N ASN A 159 -19.13 21.11 10.00
CA ASN A 159 -18.75 20.05 10.97
C ASN A 159 -17.53 20.35 11.85
N THR A 160 -16.79 21.45 11.70
CA THR A 160 -15.62 21.71 12.56
C THR A 160 -15.97 21.98 14.03
N ASP A 161 -17.17 22.51 14.31
CA ASP A 161 -17.60 22.80 15.69
C ASP A 161 -18.00 21.55 16.49
N LEU A 162 -18.41 20.46 15.82
CA LEU A 162 -18.75 19.20 16.51
C LEU A 162 -17.52 18.48 17.05
N TYR A 163 -16.36 18.61 16.41
CA TYR A 163 -15.12 18.00 16.88
C TYR A 163 -14.57 18.72 18.11
N LEU A 164 -14.67 20.05 18.17
CA LEU A 164 -14.21 20.83 19.33
C LEU A 164 -15.16 20.65 20.53
N LYS A 165 -16.48 20.58 20.31
CA LYS A 165 -17.45 20.36 21.40
C LYS A 165 -17.43 18.93 21.95
N ARG A 166 -17.12 17.92 21.13
CA ARG A 166 -16.95 16.55 21.63
C ARG A 166 -15.66 16.40 22.44
N ASN A 167 -14.58 17.06 22.03
CA ASN A 167 -13.29 16.95 22.73
C ASN A 167 -13.27 17.69 24.08
N SER A 168 -14.02 18.80 24.21
CA SER A 168 -14.18 19.49 25.51
C SER A 168 -15.06 18.70 26.50
N LEU A 169 -16.05 17.95 26.02
CA LEU A 169 -16.89 17.07 26.86
C LEU A 169 -16.14 15.82 27.36
N PHE A 170 -15.27 15.22 26.54
CA PHE A 170 -14.40 14.12 26.99
C PHE A 170 -13.37 14.56 28.04
N ARG A 171 -12.90 15.82 27.96
CA ARG A 171 -11.95 16.38 28.94
C ARG A 171 -12.61 16.68 30.30
N GLN A 172 -13.90 16.99 30.34
CA GLN A 172 -14.65 17.15 31.60
C GLN A 172 -15.02 15.82 32.26
N MET A 173 -15.25 14.74 31.49
CA MET A 173 -15.54 13.42 32.06
C MET A 173 -14.30 12.70 32.63
N GLY A 174 -13.09 13.04 32.19
CA GLY A 174 -11.84 12.48 32.72
C GLY A 174 -11.37 13.04 34.07
N SER A 175 -11.93 14.17 34.53
CA SER A 175 -11.47 14.86 35.76
C SER A 175 -12.34 14.58 37.00
N ARG A 176 -13.31 13.67 36.92
CA ARG A 176 -14.26 13.38 38.02
C ARG A 176 -14.09 11.99 38.66
N LYS A 177 -12.93 11.33 38.47
CA LYS A 177 -12.67 9.99 39.01
C LYS A 177 -11.32 9.85 39.73
N THR A 178 -10.91 10.89 40.45
CA THR A 178 -9.84 10.83 41.45
C THR A 178 -10.19 11.75 42.61
N LYS A 179 -11.12 11.30 43.44
CA LYS A 179 -11.19 11.53 44.88
C LYS A 179 -12.07 10.46 45.49
#